data_AF-A0A955YL58-F1
#
_entry.id   AF-A0A955YL58-F1
#
_cell.length_a   1.000
_cell.length_b   1.000
_cell.length_c   1.000
_cell.angle_alpha   90.00
_cell.angle_beta   90.00
_cell.angle_gamma   90.00
#
_symmetry.space_group_name_H-M   'P 1'
#
loop_
_entity.id
_entity.type
_entity.pdbx_description
1 polymer ?
#
loop_
_entity_poly.entity_id
_entity_poly.type
_entity_poly.pdbx_seq_one_letter_code
_entity_poly.pdbx_strand_id
1 'polypeptide(L)'
;MSHRTTPVAAQVMRTEGEARAERHRHLMEGNRHIAECLEKHRRLERATRAKSEKEDALRALRAEYAQTIQDLLNGDFCSECGRSATEIRAQTGQPFSVHLRNVSGVREPASPELIARTRQQYEARIAQMVTQIRALEREISDNDTFFCRVAVRNSLSAWAYACGREAGYRRQRLIARDRELRDLHEEVVATIRQLGTLQMDTRLFAAIERLREEERRRRDDIREHRVRFRESNDQWEASVRSEGDRYVERARPLFWFPLTYWFTRPHVFWYSVPYVYEPVRSAQEWRFMSRMRLRGLPPEDIRRYLRDCLESATHEACQ
;
A
#
# COMPACT_ATOMS: atom_id res chain seq x y z
N MET A 1 54.15 8.71 -5.35
CA MET A 1 53.31 9.62 -4.55
C MET A 1 51.90 9.04 -4.54
N SER A 2 51.49 8.38 -3.46
CA SER A 2 50.22 7.64 -3.35
C SER A 2 49.37 8.24 -2.25
N HIS A 3 48.67 9.32 -2.58
CA HIS A 3 47.65 9.88 -1.70
C HIS A 3 46.57 10.51 -2.59
N ARG A 4 45.29 10.17 -2.31
CA ARG A 4 44.04 10.85 -2.73
C ARG A 4 43.06 10.09 -3.64
N THR A 5 42.75 8.82 -3.38
CA THR A 5 41.52 8.19 -3.92
C THR A 5 40.51 7.74 -2.84
N THR A 6 40.84 7.82 -1.57
CA THR A 6 40.03 7.28 -0.46
C THR A 6 38.74 8.07 -0.06
N PRO A 7 38.60 9.41 -0.25
CA PRO A 7 37.45 10.14 0.30
C PRO A 7 36.10 9.79 -0.37
N VAL A 8 36.10 9.59 -1.68
CA VAL A 8 34.87 9.46 -2.49
C VAL A 8 34.22 8.09 -2.28
N ALA A 9 35.00 7.01 -2.30
CA ALA A 9 34.48 5.67 -2.05
C ALA A 9 33.88 5.52 -0.65
N ALA A 10 34.54 6.08 0.38
CA ALA A 10 34.05 6.08 1.76
C ALA A 10 32.76 6.92 1.92
N GLN A 11 32.62 8.02 1.19
CA GLN A 11 31.40 8.82 1.19
C GLN A 11 30.25 8.06 0.52
N VAL A 12 30.47 7.45 -0.65
CA VAL A 12 29.43 6.69 -1.37
C VAL A 12 28.95 5.48 -0.56
N MET A 13 29.83 4.78 0.15
CA MET A 13 29.43 3.67 1.02
C MET A 13 28.57 4.12 2.21
N ARG A 14 28.90 5.28 2.81
CA ARG A 14 28.08 5.86 3.88
C ARG A 14 26.68 6.23 3.38
N THR A 15 26.59 6.90 2.24
CA THR A 15 25.29 7.31 1.67
C THR A 15 24.44 6.12 1.21
N GLU A 16 25.06 5.04 0.68
CA GLU A 16 24.33 3.79 0.41
C GLU A 16 23.77 3.18 1.70
N GLY A 17 24.57 3.14 2.77
CA GLY A 17 24.14 2.63 4.08
C GLY A 17 22.97 3.43 4.66
N GLU A 18 23.03 4.76 4.57
CA GLU A 18 21.95 5.66 4.99
C GLU A 18 20.68 5.44 4.17
N ALA A 19 20.80 5.34 2.84
CA ALA A 19 19.65 5.07 1.96
C ALA A 19 19.00 3.70 2.26
N ARG A 20 19.81 2.67 2.54
CA ARG A 20 19.32 1.36 2.97
C ARG A 20 18.59 1.42 4.31
N ALA A 21 19.14 2.14 5.29
CA ALA A 21 18.51 2.31 6.59
C ALA A 21 17.18 3.06 6.47
N GLU A 22 17.11 4.08 5.62
CA GLU A 22 15.88 4.81 5.35
C GLU A 22 14.83 3.94 4.62
N ARG A 23 15.25 3.14 3.63
CA ARG A 23 14.38 2.14 2.99
C ARG A 23 13.75 1.23 4.03
N HIS A 24 14.55 0.64 4.91
CA HIS A 24 14.04 -0.24 5.95
C HIS A 24 13.08 0.49 6.90
N ARG A 25 13.41 1.72 7.30
CA ARG A 25 12.55 2.55 8.15
C ARG A 25 11.17 2.79 7.52
N HIS A 26 11.12 3.24 6.26
CA HIS A 26 9.86 3.49 5.55
C HIS A 26 9.05 2.21 5.35
N LEU A 27 9.72 1.07 5.11
CA LEU A 27 9.05 -0.22 5.03
C LEU A 27 8.38 -0.60 6.36
N MET A 28 9.08 -0.42 7.48
CA MET A 28 8.55 -0.72 8.82
C MET A 28 7.42 0.23 9.21
N GLU A 29 7.56 1.52 8.91
CA GLU A 29 6.52 2.51 9.12
C GLU A 29 5.26 2.20 8.30
N GLY A 30 5.41 1.89 7.02
CA GLY A 30 4.28 1.50 6.18
C GLY A 30 3.60 0.21 6.64
N ASN A 31 4.37 -0.79 7.11
CA ASN A 31 3.82 -1.99 7.72
C ASN A 31 3.02 -1.68 9.00
N ARG A 32 3.49 -0.74 9.83
CA ARG A 32 2.75 -0.26 11.01
C ARG A 32 1.43 0.39 10.59
N HIS A 33 1.45 1.29 9.61
CA HIS A 33 0.25 1.90 9.07
C HIS A 33 -0.74 0.85 8.51
N ILE A 34 -0.25 -0.14 7.76
CA ILE A 34 -1.11 -1.23 7.26
C ILE A 34 -1.78 -1.96 8.42
N ALA A 35 -1.03 -2.33 9.47
CA ALA A 35 -1.58 -3.06 10.61
C ALA A 35 -2.67 -2.25 11.35
N GLU A 36 -2.41 -0.97 11.63
CA GLU A 36 -3.38 -0.07 12.25
C GLU A 36 -4.64 0.07 11.40
N CYS A 37 -4.48 0.19 10.08
CA CYS A 37 -5.59 0.34 9.15
C CYS A 37 -6.41 -0.93 8.97
N LEU A 38 -5.78 -2.11 9.00
CA LEU A 38 -6.50 -3.39 8.98
C LEU A 38 -7.35 -3.56 10.24
N GLU A 39 -6.87 -3.13 11.39
CA GLU A 39 -7.66 -3.18 12.63
C GLU A 39 -8.87 -2.25 12.56
N LYS A 40 -8.70 -1.01 12.09
CA LYS A 40 -9.82 -0.08 11.84
C LYS A 40 -10.82 -0.65 10.84
N HIS A 41 -10.34 -1.24 9.75
CA HIS A 41 -11.20 -1.87 8.74
C HIS A 41 -12.03 -3.00 9.34
N ARG A 42 -11.44 -3.89 10.15
CA ARG A 42 -12.18 -4.96 10.83
C ARG A 42 -13.21 -4.42 11.83
N ARG A 43 -12.92 -3.31 12.51
CA ARG A 43 -13.89 -2.66 13.41
C ARG A 43 -15.06 -2.07 12.61
N LEU A 44 -14.76 -1.38 11.53
CA LEU A 44 -15.75 -0.85 10.59
C LEU A 44 -16.66 -1.97 10.05
N GLU A 45 -16.09 -3.08 9.59
CA GLU A 45 -16.88 -4.23 9.10
C GLU A 45 -17.79 -4.83 10.18
N ARG A 46 -17.28 -5.01 11.41
CA ARG A 46 -18.06 -5.50 12.54
C ARG A 46 -19.19 -4.55 12.90
N ALA A 47 -18.90 -3.25 13.01
CA ALA A 47 -19.89 -2.23 13.33
C ALA A 47 -20.97 -2.12 12.24
N THR A 48 -20.58 -2.22 10.96
CA THR A 48 -21.51 -2.21 9.83
C THR A 48 -22.45 -3.42 9.85
N ARG A 49 -21.92 -4.62 10.10
CA ARG A 49 -22.75 -5.84 10.24
C ARG A 49 -23.71 -5.73 11.42
N ALA A 50 -23.20 -5.35 12.60
CA ALA A 50 -24.02 -5.16 13.79
C ALA A 50 -25.11 -4.11 13.57
N LYS A 51 -24.81 -3.01 12.84
CA LYS A 51 -25.80 -1.99 12.48
C LYS A 51 -26.91 -2.60 11.63
N SER A 52 -26.56 -3.33 10.58
CA SER A 52 -27.54 -4.00 9.71
C SER A 52 -28.44 -4.95 10.50
N GLU A 53 -27.87 -5.79 11.38
CA GLU A 53 -28.65 -6.70 12.22
C GLU A 53 -29.61 -5.96 13.16
N LYS A 54 -29.18 -4.83 13.74
CA LYS A 54 -30.04 -3.99 14.59
C LYS A 54 -31.13 -3.26 13.81
N GLU A 55 -30.83 -2.81 12.59
CA GLU A 55 -31.83 -2.20 11.70
C GLU A 55 -32.91 -3.22 11.30
N ASP A 56 -32.51 -4.45 10.99
CA ASP A 56 -33.43 -5.55 10.67
C ASP A 56 -34.33 -5.87 11.87
N ALA A 57 -33.73 -6.01 13.06
CA ALA A 57 -34.47 -6.24 14.29
C ALA A 57 -35.40 -5.05 14.65
N LEU A 58 -34.99 -3.81 14.35
CA LEU A 58 -35.84 -2.63 14.57
C LEU A 58 -37.04 -2.62 13.62
N ARG A 59 -36.86 -3.05 12.36
CA ARG A 59 -37.97 -3.22 11.41
C ARG A 59 -38.94 -4.29 11.90
N ALA A 60 -38.44 -5.43 12.38
CA ALA A 60 -39.26 -6.47 12.96
C ALA A 60 -40.04 -5.98 14.19
N LEU A 61 -39.38 -5.26 15.12
CA LEU A 61 -40.02 -4.72 16.31
C LEU A 61 -41.13 -3.70 15.97
N ARG A 62 -40.94 -2.88 14.93
CA ARG A 62 -41.98 -1.94 14.46
C ARG A 62 -43.19 -2.66 13.87
N ALA A 63 -42.96 -3.74 13.13
CA ALA A 63 -44.04 -4.57 12.60
C ALA A 63 -44.81 -5.28 13.72
N GLU A 64 -44.09 -5.85 14.69
CA GLU A 64 -44.67 -6.46 15.90
C GLU A 64 -45.50 -5.45 16.70
N TYR A 65 -44.96 -4.24 16.91
CA TYR A 65 -45.67 -3.14 17.57
C TYR A 65 -46.99 -2.80 16.85
N ALA A 66 -46.93 -2.55 15.54
CA ALA A 66 -48.11 -2.19 14.76
C ALA A 66 -49.19 -3.28 14.82
N GLN A 67 -48.79 -4.54 14.66
CA GLN A 67 -49.72 -5.67 14.73
C GLN A 67 -50.30 -5.84 16.13
N THR A 68 -49.48 -5.77 17.19
CA THR A 68 -49.93 -5.92 18.57
C THR A 68 -50.95 -4.84 18.94
N ILE A 69 -50.70 -3.58 18.57
CA ILE A 69 -51.66 -2.49 18.83
C ILE A 69 -52.96 -2.70 18.05
N GLN A 70 -52.87 -3.16 16.80
CA GLN A 70 -54.05 -3.47 16.00
C GLN A 70 -54.87 -4.61 16.62
N ASP A 71 -54.21 -5.66 17.11
CA ASP A 71 -54.88 -6.78 17.79
C ASP A 71 -55.61 -6.28 19.06
N LEU A 72 -54.93 -5.48 19.89
CA LEU A 72 -55.53 -4.92 21.11
C LEU A 72 -56.75 -4.03 20.81
N LEU A 73 -56.71 -3.23 19.73
CA LEU A 73 -57.81 -2.37 19.30
C LEU A 73 -59.00 -3.14 18.72
N ASN A 74 -58.74 -4.24 17.99
CA ASN A 74 -59.77 -5.08 17.37
C ASN A 74 -60.38 -6.10 18.34
N GLY A 75 -59.93 -6.10 19.60
CA GLY A 75 -60.31 -7.07 20.61
C GLY A 75 -59.72 -8.45 20.43
N ASP A 76 -58.69 -8.62 19.61
CA ASP A 76 -57.86 -9.83 19.54
C ASP A 76 -56.96 -9.98 20.77
N PHE A 77 -57.57 -9.99 21.94
CA PHE A 77 -56.95 -10.05 23.24
C PHE A 77 -57.72 -11.04 24.12
N CYS A 78 -56.98 -11.86 24.85
CA CYS A 78 -57.56 -12.92 25.70
C CYS A 78 -57.78 -12.40 27.12
N SER A 79 -59.04 -12.38 27.56
CA SER A 79 -59.46 -11.92 28.90
C SER A 79 -58.73 -12.63 30.05
N GLU A 80 -58.44 -13.93 29.91
CA GLU A 80 -57.89 -14.77 30.98
C GLU A 80 -56.38 -14.60 31.16
N CYS A 81 -55.62 -14.48 30.07
CA CYS A 81 -54.16 -14.45 30.13
C CYS A 81 -53.53 -13.09 29.82
N GLY A 82 -54.34 -12.11 29.44
CA GLY A 82 -53.90 -10.74 29.22
C GLY A 82 -52.90 -10.57 28.08
N ARG A 83 -52.97 -11.44 27.05
CA ARG A 83 -52.07 -11.41 25.88
C ARG A 83 -52.84 -11.19 24.59
N SER A 84 -52.19 -10.50 23.64
CA SER A 84 -52.72 -10.29 22.29
C SER A 84 -52.59 -11.56 21.43
N ALA A 85 -53.36 -11.63 20.34
CA ALA A 85 -53.30 -12.73 19.39
C ALA A 85 -51.90 -12.93 18.79
N THR A 86 -51.20 -11.83 18.47
CA THR A 86 -49.82 -11.86 17.98
C THR A 86 -48.85 -12.44 18.99
N GLU A 87 -48.92 -12.02 20.26
CA GLU A 87 -48.08 -12.56 21.33
C GLU A 87 -48.32 -14.05 21.56
N ILE A 88 -49.59 -14.46 21.57
CA ILE A 88 -49.97 -15.87 21.73
C ILE A 88 -49.40 -16.71 20.58
N ARG A 89 -49.56 -16.26 19.33
CA ARG A 89 -49.04 -16.98 18.16
C ARG A 89 -47.51 -17.08 18.20
N ALA A 90 -46.83 -16.00 18.56
CA ALA A 90 -45.37 -15.97 18.65
C ALA A 90 -44.82 -16.91 19.74
N GLN A 91 -45.47 -16.98 20.91
CA GLN A 91 -44.99 -17.78 22.05
C GLN A 91 -45.39 -19.26 21.97
N THR A 92 -46.61 -19.55 21.50
CA THR A 92 -47.18 -20.91 21.57
C THR A 92 -47.22 -21.61 20.22
N GLY A 93 -47.06 -20.88 19.11
CA GLY A 93 -47.27 -21.38 17.75
C GLY A 93 -48.73 -21.70 17.41
N GLN A 94 -49.67 -21.52 18.35
CA GLN A 94 -51.07 -21.87 18.17
C GLN A 94 -51.89 -20.69 17.57
N PRO A 95 -52.91 -20.94 16.74
CA PRO A 95 -53.88 -19.94 16.34
C PRO A 95 -54.65 -19.39 17.55
N PHE A 96 -54.98 -18.10 17.53
CA PHE A 96 -55.65 -17.41 18.65
C PHE A 96 -56.99 -18.06 19.05
N SER A 97 -57.78 -18.53 18.09
CA SER A 97 -59.04 -19.23 18.35
C SER A 97 -58.86 -20.57 19.10
N VAL A 98 -57.76 -21.28 18.84
CA VAL A 98 -57.42 -22.52 19.56
C VAL A 98 -56.99 -22.19 20.98
N HIS A 99 -56.19 -21.13 21.15
CA HIS A 99 -55.79 -20.67 22.47
C HIS A 99 -56.99 -20.30 23.36
N LEU A 100 -57.94 -19.51 22.84
CA LEU A 100 -59.14 -19.10 23.58
C LEU A 100 -59.94 -20.31 24.09
N ARG A 101 -60.08 -21.37 23.28
CA ARG A 101 -60.74 -22.61 23.70
C ARG A 101 -59.97 -23.33 24.81
N ASN A 102 -58.64 -23.37 24.73
CA ASN A 102 -57.81 -24.08 25.69
C ASN A 102 -57.83 -23.41 27.07
N VAL A 103 -57.82 -22.07 27.11
CA VAL A 103 -57.85 -21.31 28.37
C VAL A 103 -59.26 -20.89 28.79
N SER A 104 -60.29 -21.30 28.04
CA SER A 104 -61.68 -20.85 28.23
C SER A 104 -61.84 -19.32 28.26
N GLY A 105 -61.00 -18.61 27.51
CA GLY A 105 -60.99 -17.15 27.48
C GLY A 105 -61.91 -16.55 26.42
N VAL A 106 -62.25 -15.28 26.60
CA VAL A 106 -63.11 -14.52 25.69
C VAL A 106 -62.30 -13.47 24.93
N ARG A 107 -62.71 -13.20 23.69
CA ARG A 107 -62.15 -12.16 22.83
C ARG A 107 -62.75 -10.81 23.21
N GLU A 108 -61.95 -9.90 23.75
CA GLU A 108 -62.42 -8.59 24.20
C GLU A 108 -61.44 -7.46 23.81
N PRO A 109 -61.92 -6.26 23.42
CA PRO A 109 -61.10 -5.06 23.31
C PRO A 109 -60.27 -4.83 24.57
N ALA A 110 -58.97 -4.58 24.40
CA ALA A 110 -58.11 -4.23 25.52
C ALA A 110 -58.52 -2.87 26.10
N SER A 111 -58.31 -2.68 27.41
CA SER A 111 -58.59 -1.38 28.04
C SER A 111 -57.69 -0.28 27.47
N PRO A 112 -58.17 0.99 27.44
CA PRO A 112 -57.36 2.12 26.99
C PRO A 112 -56.03 2.25 27.74
N GLU A 113 -56.01 1.94 29.04
CA GLU A 113 -54.83 1.98 29.89
C GLU A 113 -53.81 0.92 29.50
N LEU A 114 -54.28 -0.29 29.17
CA LEU A 114 -53.40 -1.37 28.70
C LEU A 114 -52.78 -1.02 27.35
N ILE A 115 -53.57 -0.48 26.41
CA ILE A 115 -53.07 -0.02 25.11
C ILE A 115 -51.99 1.06 25.31
N ALA A 116 -52.25 2.05 26.16
CA ALA A 116 -51.29 3.12 26.46
C ALA A 116 -50.00 2.56 27.07
N ARG A 117 -50.10 1.62 28.02
CA ARG A 117 -48.95 0.95 28.64
C ARG A 117 -48.13 0.16 27.61
N THR A 118 -48.80 -0.60 26.74
CA THR A 118 -48.13 -1.38 25.68
C THR A 118 -47.42 -0.45 24.69
N ARG A 119 -48.05 0.67 24.29
CA ARG A 119 -47.40 1.68 23.45
C ARG A 119 -46.12 2.20 24.09
N GLN A 120 -46.19 2.62 25.35
CA GLN A 120 -45.03 3.14 26.08
C GLN A 120 -43.90 2.10 26.17
N GLN A 121 -44.22 0.83 26.38
CA GLN A 121 -43.22 -0.25 26.41
C GLN A 121 -42.52 -0.44 25.06
N TYR A 122 -43.27 -0.48 23.96
CA TYR A 122 -42.69 -0.57 22.61
C TYR A 122 -41.90 0.67 22.23
N GLU A 123 -42.40 1.86 22.54
CA GLU A 123 -41.69 3.12 22.33
C GLU A 123 -40.34 3.14 23.06
N ALA A 124 -40.29 2.69 24.31
CA ALA A 124 -39.05 2.57 25.08
C ALA A 124 -38.06 1.59 24.42
N ARG A 125 -38.53 0.41 23.98
CA ARG A 125 -37.69 -0.59 23.29
C ARG A 125 -37.16 -0.06 21.94
N ILE A 126 -38.03 0.60 21.16
CA ILE A 126 -37.67 1.22 19.88
C ILE A 126 -36.63 2.32 20.11
N ALA A 127 -36.84 3.21 21.10
CA ALA A 127 -35.91 4.28 21.43
C ALA A 127 -34.52 3.74 21.84
N GLN A 128 -34.49 2.64 22.61
CA GLN A 128 -33.25 1.96 22.97
C GLN A 128 -32.52 1.41 21.74
N MET A 129 -33.22 0.74 20.81
CA MET A 129 -32.60 0.22 19.58
C MET A 129 -32.08 1.34 18.67
N VAL A 130 -32.83 2.43 18.52
CA VAL A 130 -32.39 3.61 17.76
C VAL A 130 -31.12 4.21 18.36
N THR A 131 -31.03 4.26 19.70
CA THR A 131 -29.83 4.74 20.39
C THR A 131 -28.61 3.85 20.11
N GLN A 132 -28.79 2.53 20.12
CA GLN A 132 -27.73 1.57 19.78
C GLN A 132 -27.27 1.72 18.33
N ILE A 133 -28.20 1.88 17.38
CA ILE A 133 -27.88 2.12 15.96
C ILE A 133 -27.06 3.41 15.81
N ARG A 134 -27.47 4.51 16.46
CA ARG A 134 -26.71 5.77 16.44
C ARG A 134 -25.32 5.67 17.07
N ALA A 135 -25.12 4.78 18.04
CA ALA A 135 -23.78 4.52 18.57
C ALA A 135 -22.90 3.81 17.53
N LEU A 136 -23.45 2.82 16.83
CA LEU A 136 -22.76 2.12 15.75
C LEU A 136 -22.46 3.04 14.55
N GLU A 137 -23.35 3.98 14.22
CA GLU A 137 -23.09 4.98 13.18
C GLU A 137 -21.90 5.88 13.51
N ARG A 138 -21.77 6.29 14.77
CA ARG A 138 -20.60 7.04 15.24
C ARG A 138 -19.33 6.19 15.15
N GLU A 139 -19.38 4.93 15.60
CA GLU A 139 -18.24 4.02 15.49
C GLU A 139 -17.81 3.79 14.03
N ILE A 140 -18.76 3.66 13.10
CA ILE A 140 -18.50 3.56 11.66
C ILE A 140 -17.79 4.83 11.15
N SER A 141 -18.26 6.01 11.54
CA SER A 141 -17.65 7.28 11.16
C SER A 141 -16.22 7.44 11.73
N ASP A 142 -16.02 7.07 12.99
CA ASP A 142 -14.72 7.20 13.67
C ASP A 142 -13.67 6.22 13.11
N ASN A 143 -14.11 5.10 12.55
CA ASN A 143 -13.26 4.09 11.93
C ASN A 143 -13.17 4.22 10.40
N ASP A 144 -13.48 5.39 9.83
CA ASP A 144 -13.27 5.63 8.41
C ASP A 144 -11.79 5.36 8.03
N THR A 145 -11.62 4.60 6.96
CA THR A 145 -10.33 4.11 6.47
C THR A 145 -9.73 5.01 5.38
N PHE A 146 -10.38 6.14 5.03
CA PHE A 146 -9.87 7.07 4.02
C PHE A 146 -8.44 7.55 4.29
N PHE A 147 -8.20 8.16 5.46
CA PHE A 147 -6.86 8.65 5.84
C PHE A 147 -5.83 7.52 5.97
N CYS A 148 -6.32 6.33 6.29
CA CYS A 148 -5.53 5.11 6.36
C CYS A 148 -4.90 4.75 5.00
N ARG A 149 -5.69 4.84 3.92
CA ARG A 149 -5.18 4.62 2.55
C ARG A 149 -4.10 5.64 2.17
N VAL A 150 -4.28 6.89 2.58
CA VAL A 150 -3.30 7.97 2.32
C VAL A 150 -1.98 7.69 3.04
N ALA A 151 -2.02 7.33 4.34
CA ALA A 151 -0.83 7.00 5.11
C ALA A 151 -0.05 5.83 4.50
N VAL A 152 -0.74 4.73 4.16
CA VAL A 152 -0.10 3.56 3.52
C VAL A 152 0.51 3.90 2.16
N ARG A 153 -0.17 4.76 1.37
CA ARG A 153 0.35 5.25 0.08
C ARG A 153 1.61 6.11 0.24
N ASN A 154 1.62 7.01 1.23
CA ASN A 154 2.74 7.90 1.49
C ASN A 154 3.97 7.12 1.94
N SER A 155 3.81 6.19 2.90
CA SER A 155 4.90 5.31 3.32
C SER A 155 5.43 4.46 2.17
N LEU A 156 4.55 3.98 1.29
CA LEU A 156 4.96 3.22 0.11
C LEU A 156 5.79 4.08 -0.86
N SER A 157 5.36 5.31 -1.10
CA SER A 157 6.06 6.24 -1.99
C SER A 157 7.44 6.62 -1.41
N ALA A 158 7.52 6.84 -0.10
CA ALA A 158 8.77 7.10 0.61
C ALA A 158 9.73 5.89 0.55
N TRP A 159 9.20 4.68 0.75
CA TRP A 159 9.97 3.44 0.57
C TRP A 159 10.52 3.30 -0.85
N ALA A 160 9.68 3.47 -1.87
CA ALA A 160 10.09 3.37 -3.27
C ALA A 160 11.16 4.41 -3.64
N TYR A 161 11.03 5.63 -3.12
CA TYR A 161 12.03 6.68 -3.29
C TYR A 161 13.38 6.31 -2.64
N ALA A 162 13.35 5.78 -1.41
CA ALA A 162 14.56 5.32 -0.73
C ALA A 162 15.25 4.14 -1.47
N CYS A 163 14.47 3.19 -2.02
CA CYS A 163 14.99 2.15 -2.91
C CYS A 163 15.74 2.76 -4.11
N GLY A 164 15.14 3.76 -4.77
CA GLY A 164 15.75 4.45 -5.91
C GLY A 164 17.05 5.16 -5.57
N ARG A 165 17.16 5.79 -4.40
CA ARG A 165 18.42 6.41 -3.95
C ARG A 165 19.50 5.38 -3.64
N GLU A 166 19.15 4.30 -2.93
CA GLU A 166 20.11 3.23 -2.64
C GLU A 166 20.66 2.62 -3.93
N ALA A 167 19.78 2.35 -4.88
CA ALA A 167 20.13 1.97 -6.25
C ALA A 167 21.12 2.93 -6.92
N GLY A 168 20.84 4.24 -6.85
CA GLY A 168 21.71 5.30 -7.36
C GLY A 168 23.11 5.25 -6.74
N TYR A 169 23.21 5.14 -5.41
CA TYR A 169 24.49 5.05 -4.70
C TYR A 169 25.25 3.76 -5.04
N ARG A 170 24.55 2.62 -5.18
CA ARG A 170 25.16 1.36 -5.64
C ARG A 170 25.80 1.51 -7.02
N ARG A 171 25.10 2.18 -7.95
CA ARG A 171 25.63 2.46 -9.29
C ARG A 171 26.84 3.40 -9.24
N GLN A 172 26.80 4.45 -8.41
CA GLN A 172 27.93 5.35 -8.21
C GLN A 172 29.15 4.60 -7.66
N ARG A 173 28.95 3.67 -6.72
CA ARG A 173 30.01 2.82 -6.18
C ARG A 173 30.66 1.96 -7.27
N LEU A 174 29.86 1.35 -8.14
CA LEU A 174 30.38 0.60 -9.30
C LEU A 174 31.21 1.50 -10.20
N ILE A 175 30.68 2.66 -10.60
CA ILE A 175 31.39 3.59 -11.51
C ILE A 175 32.71 4.06 -10.90
N ALA A 176 32.71 4.41 -9.61
CA ALA A 176 33.91 4.83 -8.91
C ALA A 176 34.96 3.72 -8.89
N ARG A 177 34.55 2.49 -8.55
CA ARG A 177 35.46 1.35 -8.49
C ARG A 177 35.97 0.92 -9.86
N ASP A 178 35.12 0.95 -10.89
CA ASP A 178 35.51 0.68 -12.27
C ASP A 178 36.48 1.74 -12.83
N ARG A 179 36.39 2.99 -12.37
CA ARG A 179 37.38 4.03 -12.70
C ARG A 179 38.71 3.74 -12.02
N GLU A 180 38.72 3.53 -10.70
CA GLU A 180 39.94 3.18 -9.95
C GLU A 180 40.70 2.01 -10.56
N LEU A 181 39.99 0.92 -10.91
CA LEU A 181 40.62 -0.26 -11.48
C LEU A 181 41.14 -0.02 -12.90
N ARG A 182 40.48 0.84 -13.69
CA ARG A 182 40.96 1.22 -15.02
C ARG A 182 42.17 2.14 -14.95
N ASP A 183 42.17 3.12 -14.06
CA ASP A 183 43.30 4.03 -13.87
C ASP A 183 44.56 3.22 -13.50
N LEU A 184 44.43 2.27 -12.57
CA LEU A 184 45.52 1.34 -12.22
C LEU A 184 45.97 0.46 -13.39
N HIS A 185 45.04 -0.01 -14.23
CA HIS A 185 45.37 -0.79 -15.41
C HIS A 185 46.11 0.07 -16.46
N GLU A 186 45.66 1.30 -16.69
CA GLU A 186 46.26 2.25 -17.62
C GLU A 186 47.67 2.66 -17.18
N GLU A 187 47.92 2.82 -15.89
CA GLU A 187 49.27 3.07 -15.34
C GLU A 187 50.25 1.93 -15.67
N VAL A 188 49.82 0.67 -15.51
CA VAL A 188 50.64 -0.51 -15.86
C VAL A 188 50.90 -0.55 -17.37
N VAL A 189 49.86 -0.35 -18.19
CA VAL A 189 49.99 -0.34 -19.67
C VAL A 189 50.90 0.79 -20.15
N ALA A 190 50.78 1.99 -19.55
CA ALA A 190 51.65 3.11 -19.87
C ALA A 190 53.11 2.81 -19.52
N THR A 191 53.36 2.19 -18.37
CA THR A 191 54.70 1.77 -17.93
C THR A 191 55.30 0.74 -18.91
N ILE A 192 54.52 -0.27 -19.32
CA ILE A 192 54.95 -1.26 -20.33
C ILE A 192 55.32 -0.56 -21.65
N ARG A 193 54.48 0.36 -22.12
CA ARG A 193 54.72 1.11 -23.36
C ARG A 193 56.00 1.94 -23.28
N GLN A 194 56.25 2.61 -22.16
CA GLN A 194 57.47 3.41 -21.95
C GLN A 194 58.72 2.54 -21.92
N LEU A 195 58.70 1.41 -21.20
CA LEU A 195 59.85 0.50 -21.14
C LEU A 195 60.11 -0.17 -22.50
N GLY A 196 59.07 -0.39 -23.30
CA GLY A 196 59.18 -0.98 -24.64
C GLY A 196 59.89 -0.12 -25.68
N THR A 197 60.13 1.18 -25.42
CA THR A 197 60.90 2.06 -26.33
C THR A 197 62.40 2.03 -26.06
N LEU A 198 62.84 1.48 -24.93
CA LEU A 198 64.24 1.40 -24.55
C LEU A 198 64.95 0.25 -25.28
N GLN A 199 66.28 0.35 -25.42
CA GLN A 199 67.08 -0.74 -25.98
C GLN A 199 66.94 -1.99 -25.11
N MET A 200 66.56 -3.10 -25.74
CA MET A 200 66.15 -4.28 -25.01
C MET A 200 67.34 -5.09 -24.50
N ASP A 201 67.40 -5.28 -23.18
CA ASP A 201 68.31 -6.21 -22.51
C ASP A 201 67.53 -7.28 -21.72
N THR A 202 68.24 -8.29 -21.23
CA THR A 202 67.63 -9.43 -20.50
C THR A 202 66.89 -8.98 -19.23
N ARG A 203 67.35 -7.92 -18.55
CA ARG A 203 66.73 -7.44 -17.32
C ARG A 203 65.44 -6.67 -17.60
N LEU A 204 65.47 -5.83 -18.64
CA LEU A 204 64.33 -5.06 -19.11
C LEU A 204 63.23 -5.99 -19.65
N PHE A 205 63.60 -7.03 -20.40
CA PHE A 205 62.64 -8.06 -20.85
C PHE A 205 61.92 -8.72 -19.66
N ALA A 206 62.68 -9.13 -18.63
CA ALA A 206 62.10 -9.74 -17.42
C ALA A 206 61.23 -8.76 -16.60
N ALA A 207 61.50 -7.45 -16.68
CA ALA A 207 60.65 -6.42 -16.06
C ALA A 207 59.32 -6.24 -16.82
N ILE A 208 59.39 -6.19 -18.16
CA ILE A 208 58.20 -6.08 -19.01
C ILE A 208 57.28 -7.30 -18.84
N GLU A 209 57.83 -8.51 -18.81
CA GLU A 209 57.03 -9.73 -18.60
C GLU A 209 56.32 -9.75 -17.23
N ARG A 210 56.96 -9.24 -16.17
CA ARG A 210 56.32 -9.06 -14.86
C ARG A 210 55.16 -8.08 -14.92
N LEU A 211 55.33 -6.95 -15.63
CA LEU A 211 54.25 -5.97 -15.80
C LEU A 211 53.10 -6.51 -16.68
N ARG A 212 53.39 -7.31 -17.71
CA ARG A 212 52.35 -7.98 -18.51
C ARG A 212 51.53 -8.98 -17.69
N GLU A 213 52.19 -9.69 -16.77
CA GLU A 213 51.50 -10.55 -15.83
C GLU A 213 50.63 -9.75 -14.85
N GLU A 214 51.13 -8.62 -14.33
CA GLU A 214 50.31 -7.71 -13.54
C GLU A 214 49.12 -7.15 -14.35
N GLU A 215 49.34 -6.77 -15.61
CA GLU A 215 48.29 -6.30 -16.53
C GLU A 215 47.17 -7.33 -16.67
N ARG A 216 47.51 -8.62 -16.87
CA ARG A 216 46.54 -9.72 -16.93
C ARG A 216 45.74 -9.81 -15.63
N ARG A 217 46.43 -9.82 -14.48
CA ARG A 217 45.77 -9.85 -13.16
C ARG A 217 44.80 -8.68 -12.97
N ARG A 218 45.19 -7.45 -13.35
CA ARG A 218 44.30 -6.27 -13.27
C ARG A 218 43.06 -6.40 -14.15
N ARG A 219 43.20 -6.97 -15.36
CA ARG A 219 42.04 -7.24 -16.24
C ARG A 219 41.10 -8.27 -15.62
N ASP A 220 41.66 -9.31 -15.00
CA ASP A 220 40.87 -10.32 -14.32
C ASP A 220 40.18 -9.74 -13.07
N ASP A 221 40.85 -8.89 -12.29
CA ASP A 221 40.26 -8.16 -11.16
C ASP A 221 39.06 -7.30 -11.59
N ILE A 222 39.17 -6.58 -12.72
CA ILE A 222 38.06 -5.78 -13.28
C ILE A 222 36.88 -6.69 -13.65
N ARG A 223 37.16 -7.81 -14.32
CA ARG A 223 36.12 -8.77 -14.73
C ARG A 223 35.42 -9.35 -13.50
N GLU A 224 36.20 -9.82 -12.53
CA GLU A 224 35.68 -10.41 -11.30
C GLU A 224 34.88 -9.39 -10.49
N HIS A 225 35.36 -8.15 -10.36
CA HIS A 225 34.64 -7.08 -9.70
C HIS A 225 33.25 -6.86 -10.31
N ARG A 226 33.14 -6.82 -11.64
CA ARG A 226 31.87 -6.65 -12.35
C ARG A 226 30.92 -7.83 -12.16
N VAL A 227 31.45 -9.06 -12.12
CA VAL A 227 30.66 -10.27 -11.84
C VAL A 227 30.09 -10.21 -10.43
N ARG A 228 30.95 -10.02 -9.42
CA ARG A 228 30.53 -9.90 -8.02
C ARG A 228 29.52 -8.76 -7.81
N PHE A 229 29.71 -7.63 -8.49
CA PHE A 229 28.76 -6.52 -8.41
C PHE A 229 27.40 -6.89 -9.01
N ARG A 230 27.37 -7.58 -10.16
CA ARG A 230 26.13 -8.04 -10.79
C ARG A 230 25.37 -8.99 -9.86
N GLU A 231 26.04 -9.99 -9.30
CA GLU A 231 25.43 -10.94 -8.35
C GLU A 231 24.88 -10.22 -7.12
N SER A 232 25.63 -9.28 -6.54
CA SER A 232 25.16 -8.47 -5.43
C SER A 232 23.95 -7.60 -5.81
N ASN A 233 23.91 -7.07 -7.03
CA ASN A 233 22.78 -6.30 -7.53
C ASN A 233 21.54 -7.18 -7.71
N ASP A 234 21.69 -8.37 -8.30
CA ASP A 234 20.59 -9.31 -8.50
C ASP A 234 19.97 -9.75 -7.16
N GLN A 235 20.80 -10.02 -6.15
CA GLN A 235 20.34 -10.31 -4.78
C GLN A 235 19.57 -9.14 -4.16
N TRP A 236 20.09 -7.92 -4.33
CA TRP A 236 19.44 -6.72 -3.83
C TRP A 236 18.08 -6.49 -4.53
N GLU A 237 18.01 -6.66 -5.86
CA GLU A 237 16.77 -6.52 -6.62
C GLU A 237 15.71 -7.55 -6.20
N ALA A 238 16.14 -8.81 -6.00
CA ALA A 238 15.28 -9.87 -5.49
C ALA A 238 14.74 -9.54 -4.09
N SER A 239 15.58 -8.98 -3.20
CA SER A 239 15.18 -8.53 -1.87
C SER A 239 14.14 -7.42 -1.94
N VAL A 240 14.39 -6.36 -2.72
CA VAL A 240 13.46 -5.23 -2.86
C VAL A 240 12.13 -5.68 -3.45
N ARG A 241 12.15 -6.58 -4.45
CA ARG A 241 10.94 -7.16 -5.02
C ARG A 241 10.15 -7.96 -3.97
N SER A 242 10.82 -8.85 -3.24
CA SER A 242 10.17 -9.65 -2.18
C SER A 242 9.57 -8.77 -1.07
N GLU A 243 10.28 -7.72 -0.65
CA GLU A 243 9.78 -6.73 0.31
C GLU A 243 8.51 -6.02 -0.22
N GLY A 244 8.55 -5.58 -1.48
CA GLY A 244 7.42 -4.92 -2.14
C GLY A 244 6.21 -5.84 -2.28
N ASP A 245 6.41 -7.09 -2.71
CA ASP A 245 5.33 -8.07 -2.86
C ASP A 245 4.65 -8.35 -1.51
N ARG A 246 5.42 -8.52 -0.44
CA ARG A 246 4.87 -8.68 0.92
C ARG A 246 4.09 -7.45 1.37
N TYR A 247 4.57 -6.25 1.06
CA TYR A 247 3.88 -5.01 1.39
C TYR A 247 2.52 -4.93 0.69
N VAL A 248 2.48 -5.23 -0.62
CA VAL A 248 1.24 -5.26 -1.42
C VAL A 248 0.27 -6.29 -0.86
N GLU A 249 0.74 -7.51 -0.59
CA GLU A 249 -0.14 -8.58 -0.10
C GLU A 249 -0.77 -8.21 1.24
N ARG A 250 0.01 -7.62 2.16
CA ARG A 250 -0.51 -7.13 3.45
C ARG A 250 -1.50 -5.99 3.29
N ALA A 251 -1.26 -5.08 2.34
CA ALA A 251 -2.15 -3.95 2.08
C ALA A 251 -3.42 -4.34 1.31
N ARG A 252 -3.47 -5.51 0.67
CA ARG A 252 -4.56 -5.95 -0.22
C ARG A 252 -5.97 -5.74 0.35
N PRO A 253 -6.29 -6.06 1.61
CA PRO A 253 -7.65 -5.84 2.12
C PRO A 253 -8.07 -4.36 2.16
N LEU A 254 -7.10 -3.44 2.21
CA LEU A 254 -7.36 -1.99 2.29
C LEU A 254 -7.61 -1.34 0.91
N PHE A 255 -7.16 -1.99 -0.17
CA PHE A 255 -7.19 -1.44 -1.52
C PHE A 255 -7.88 -2.41 -2.49
N TRP A 256 -8.97 -1.95 -3.10
CA TRP A 256 -9.67 -2.71 -4.14
C TRP A 256 -9.02 -2.58 -5.53
N PHE A 257 -8.08 -1.64 -5.69
CA PHE A 257 -7.35 -1.41 -6.94
C PHE A 257 -5.95 -2.02 -6.87
N PRO A 258 -5.44 -2.61 -7.97
CA PRO A 258 -4.10 -3.18 -8.00
C PRO A 258 -3.02 -2.10 -7.76
N LEU A 259 -2.49 -2.08 -6.54
CA LEU A 259 -1.24 -1.37 -6.23
C LEU A 259 -0.07 -1.86 -7.10
N THR A 260 -0.22 -3.00 -7.77
CA THR A 260 0.78 -3.60 -8.66
C THR A 260 1.28 -2.68 -9.77
N TYR A 261 0.53 -1.65 -10.17
CA TYR A 261 1.02 -0.66 -11.14
C TYR A 261 2.29 0.06 -10.64
N TRP A 262 2.43 0.25 -9.32
CA TRP A 262 3.59 0.91 -8.70
C TRP A 262 4.81 -0.02 -8.55
N PHE A 263 4.59 -1.34 -8.46
CA PHE A 263 5.64 -2.32 -8.15
C PHE A 263 6.11 -3.13 -9.36
N THR A 264 5.29 -3.27 -10.40
CA THR A 264 5.62 -4.10 -11.57
C THR A 264 6.72 -3.50 -12.45
N ARG A 265 7.18 -2.27 -12.16
CA ARG A 265 8.31 -1.69 -12.88
C ARG A 265 9.28 -0.97 -11.95
N PRO A 266 10.09 -1.71 -11.19
CA PRO A 266 11.20 -1.15 -10.44
C PRO A 266 11.99 -0.23 -11.36
N HIS A 267 12.31 -0.68 -12.60
CA HIS A 267 13.01 0.04 -13.67
C HIS A 267 12.55 1.48 -13.91
N VAL A 268 11.29 1.84 -13.61
CA VAL A 268 10.74 3.18 -13.87
C VAL A 268 11.19 4.22 -12.83
N PHE A 269 11.44 3.81 -11.59
CA PHE A 269 11.92 4.71 -10.54
C PHE A 269 13.44 4.97 -10.59
N TRP A 270 14.22 4.12 -11.27
CA TRP A 270 15.67 4.28 -11.42
C TRP A 270 16.06 5.48 -12.29
N TYR A 271 15.16 5.92 -13.17
CA TYR A 271 15.39 7.04 -14.09
C TYR A 271 14.91 8.38 -13.52
N SER A 272 14.14 8.38 -12.43
CA SER A 272 13.49 9.58 -11.88
C SER A 272 14.15 10.17 -10.64
N VAL A 273 15.17 9.52 -10.06
CA VAL A 273 15.98 10.15 -9.00
C VAL A 273 16.88 11.20 -9.65
N PRO A 274 16.76 12.50 -9.30
CA PRO A 274 17.65 13.53 -9.82
C PRO A 274 19.06 13.22 -9.32
N TYR A 275 19.97 12.98 -10.28
CA TYR A 275 21.38 12.85 -9.98
C TYR A 275 21.87 14.20 -9.42
N VAL A 276 22.59 14.16 -8.29
CA VAL A 276 23.22 15.35 -7.67
C VAL A 276 24.35 15.92 -8.55
N TYR A 277 24.71 15.23 -9.62
CA TYR A 277 25.52 15.75 -10.71
C TYR A 277 24.68 15.74 -11.99
N GLU A 278 24.53 16.91 -12.63
CA GLU A 278 23.77 17.13 -13.85
C GLU A 278 23.95 15.98 -14.86
N PRO A 279 22.91 15.21 -15.17
CA PRO A 279 22.97 14.28 -16.28
C PRO A 279 22.55 15.03 -17.53
N VAL A 280 23.44 15.13 -18.52
CA VAL A 280 23.00 15.28 -19.91
C VAL A 280 22.20 14.01 -20.24
N ARG A 281 20.88 14.07 -20.01
CA ARG A 281 19.97 12.96 -20.33
C ARG A 281 19.96 12.74 -21.83
N SER A 282 20.10 11.49 -22.26
CA SER A 282 20.06 11.17 -23.68
C SER A 282 18.64 11.37 -24.25
N ALA A 283 18.54 11.70 -25.54
CA ALA A 283 17.25 11.86 -26.22
C ALA A 283 16.37 10.58 -26.18
N GLN A 284 16.99 9.40 -26.03
CA GLN A 284 16.27 8.15 -25.82
C GLN A 284 15.61 8.06 -24.44
N GLU A 285 16.26 8.56 -23.38
CA GLU A 285 15.70 8.58 -22.03
C GLU A 285 14.47 9.50 -21.95
N TRP A 286 14.52 10.66 -22.62
CA TRP A 286 13.36 11.55 -22.72
C TRP A 286 12.18 10.91 -23.46
N ARG A 287 12.44 10.23 -24.58
CA ARG A 287 11.41 9.50 -25.34
C ARG A 287 10.84 8.31 -24.58
N PHE A 288 11.63 7.69 -23.70
CA PHE A 288 11.18 6.61 -22.84
C PHE A 288 10.26 7.13 -21.73
N MET A 289 10.61 8.22 -21.06
CA MET A 289 9.78 8.81 -20.00
C MET A 289 8.46 9.40 -20.50
N SER A 290 8.44 10.04 -21.67
CA SER A 290 7.20 10.59 -22.25
C SER A 290 6.16 9.53 -22.61
N ARG A 291 6.61 8.30 -22.92
CA ARG A 291 5.73 7.14 -23.17
C ARG A 291 5.18 6.50 -21.89
N MET A 292 5.73 6.81 -20.71
CA MET A 292 5.38 6.15 -19.45
C MET A 292 4.24 6.81 -18.66
N ARG A 293 3.93 8.09 -18.89
CA ARG A 293 2.85 8.78 -18.17
C ARG A 293 1.44 8.45 -18.66
N LEU A 294 1.28 7.75 -19.78
CA LEU A 294 0.00 7.72 -20.51
C LEU A 294 -0.36 6.34 -21.08
N ARG A 295 -0.25 5.27 -20.28
CA ARG A 295 -0.82 3.97 -20.68
C ARG A 295 -2.30 3.91 -20.29
N GLY A 296 -3.16 4.11 -21.30
CA GLY A 296 -4.62 4.03 -21.19
C GLY A 296 -5.36 5.06 -22.06
N LEU A 297 -4.67 6.09 -22.53
CA LEU A 297 -5.23 7.12 -23.39
C LEU A 297 -4.97 6.80 -24.88
N PRO A 298 -5.94 7.05 -25.78
CA PRO A 298 -5.73 6.97 -27.22
C PRO A 298 -4.49 7.77 -27.66
N PRO A 299 -3.72 7.30 -28.65
CA PRO A 299 -2.50 7.98 -29.12
C PRO A 299 -2.69 9.46 -29.50
N GLU A 300 -3.89 9.83 -29.96
CA GLU A 300 -4.24 11.21 -30.33
C GLU A 300 -4.40 12.13 -29.09
N ASP A 301 -4.94 11.61 -27.98
CA ASP A 301 -5.10 12.36 -26.73
C ASP A 301 -3.77 12.62 -26.04
N ILE A 302 -2.84 11.67 -26.18
CA ILE A 302 -1.46 11.80 -25.72
C ILE A 302 -0.73 12.91 -26.48
N ARG A 303 -0.89 12.96 -27.80
CA ARG A 303 -0.27 14.00 -28.64
C ARG A 303 -0.84 15.38 -28.34
N ARG A 304 -2.15 15.48 -28.10
CA ARG A 304 -2.82 16.73 -27.71
C ARG A 304 -2.31 17.23 -26.36
N TYR A 305 -2.33 16.39 -25.32
CA TYR A 305 -1.84 16.75 -23.99
C TYR A 305 -0.37 17.22 -24.00
N LEU A 306 0.50 16.53 -24.75
CA LEU A 306 1.91 16.93 -24.84
C LEU A 306 2.11 18.25 -25.58
N ARG A 307 1.29 18.54 -26.60
CA ARG A 307 1.33 19.83 -27.31
C ARG A 307 0.88 20.96 -26.38
N ASP A 308 -0.25 20.78 -25.71
CA ASP A 308 -0.88 21.83 -24.91
C ASP A 308 -0.10 22.15 -23.61
N CYS A 309 0.51 21.13 -22.98
CA CYS A 309 1.26 21.30 -21.73
C CYS A 309 2.76 21.63 -21.86
N LEU A 310 3.42 21.23 -22.97
CA LEU A 310 4.87 21.45 -23.11
C LEU A 310 5.21 22.64 -24.00
N GLU A 311 4.29 23.07 -24.87
CA GLU A 311 4.50 24.24 -25.73
C GLU A 311 3.88 25.53 -25.15
N SER A 312 2.98 25.43 -24.16
CA SER A 312 2.47 26.60 -23.45
C SER A 312 3.30 26.92 -22.21
N ALA A 313 3.66 28.19 -22.04
CA ALA A 313 4.51 28.67 -20.95
C ALA A 313 3.76 28.84 -19.62
N THR A 314 2.47 28.54 -19.55
CA THR A 314 1.63 28.79 -18.38
C THR A 314 0.96 27.51 -17.89
N HIS A 315 1.08 27.29 -16.57
CA HIS A 315 0.70 26.06 -15.88
C HIS A 315 -0.82 25.78 -15.84
N GLU A 316 -1.64 26.75 -16.27
CA GLU A 316 -3.10 26.69 -16.31
C GLU A 316 -3.63 25.80 -17.45
N ALA A 317 -2.84 25.56 -18.50
CA ALA A 317 -3.22 24.70 -19.63
C ALA A 317 -3.16 23.19 -19.33
N CYS A 318 -2.75 22.79 -18.12
CA CYS A 318 -2.53 21.39 -17.73
C CYS A 318 -3.59 20.78 -16.79
N GLN A 319 -4.73 21.45 -16.59
CA GLN A 319 -5.92 20.84 -15.97
C GLN A 319 -6.74 20.09 -17.02
#